data_AF-A0A3M7SKE6-F1
#
_entry.id   AF-A0A3M7SKE6-F1
#
_cell.length_a   1.000
_cell.length_b   1.000
_cell.length_c   1.000
_cell.angle_alpha   90.00
_cell.angle_beta   90.00
_cell.angle_gamma   90.00
#
_symmetry.space_group_name_H-M   'P 1'
#
loop_
_entity.id
_entity.type
_entity.pdbx_description
1 polymer ?
#
loop_
_entity_poly.entity_id
_entity_poly.type
_entity_poly.pdbx_seq_one_letter_code
_entity_poly.pdbx_strand_id
1 'polypeptide(L)' 'MRQKVVLNSTTTTTTATPFDPNQFYFPCPQNVPNPCLNSGKCFYTNLTRTIICECRPGYIDTFCRNPFSIELSKINF' A
#
# COMPACT_ATOMS: atom_id res chain seq x y z
N MET A 1 -10.05 18.09 8.01
CA MET A 1 -9.13 18.41 6.90
C MET A 1 -8.14 17.25 6.79
N ARG A 2 -8.24 16.40 5.77
CA ARG A 2 -7.29 15.31 5.52
C ARG A 2 -6.74 15.51 4.12
N GLN A 3 -5.45 15.81 4.00
CA GLN A 3 -4.77 16.02 2.72
C GLN A 3 -4.84 14.73 1.90
N LYS A 4 -5.49 14.78 0.73
CA LYS A 4 -5.25 13.81 -0.34
C LYS A 4 -3.86 14.13 -0.88
N VAL A 5 -2.87 13.35 -0.47
CA VAL A 5 -1.56 13.35 -1.10
C VAL A 5 -1.74 12.74 -2.50
N VAL A 6 -1.99 13.59 -3.50
CA VAL A 6 -1.86 13.23 -4.91
C VAL A 6 -0.44 13.60 -5.30
N LEU A 7 0.49 12.66 -5.12
CA LEU A 7 1.83 12.80 -5.68
C LEU A 7 1.73 12.49 -7.18
N ASN A 8 1.59 13.54 -7.99
CA ASN A 8 1.89 13.44 -9.41
C ASN A 8 3.40 13.25 -9.56
N SER A 9 3.84 12.16 -10.19
CA SER A 9 4.79 12.14 -11.33
C SER A 9 5.47 10.77 -11.46
N THR A 10 5.36 10.21 -12.68
CA THR A 10 6.33 9.33 -13.34
C THR A 10 6.69 7.99 -12.69
N THR A 11 6.06 6.93 -13.21
CA THR A 11 6.67 5.63 -13.54
C THR A 11 7.98 5.28 -12.83
N THR A 12 7.89 4.67 -11.65
CA THR A 12 8.90 3.73 -11.16
C THR A 12 8.22 2.40 -10.92
N THR A 13 8.52 1.47 -11.81
CA THR A 13 8.23 0.04 -11.74
C THR A 13 8.85 -0.54 -10.47
N THR A 14 8.06 -0.60 -9.41
CA THR A 14 8.24 -1.53 -8.30
C THR A 14 6.86 -2.03 -7.95
N THR A 15 6.40 -3.06 -8.67
CA THR A 15 5.25 -3.96 -8.36
C THR A 15 4.24 -3.48 -7.31
N ALA A 16 3.68 -2.29 -7.55
CA ALA A 16 2.54 -1.72 -6.89
C ALA A 16 1.66 -1.23 -8.03
N THR A 17 0.55 -1.93 -8.27
CA THR A 17 -0.35 -1.62 -9.37
C THR A 17 -0.77 -0.15 -9.28
N PRO A 18 -0.71 0.62 -10.39
CA PRO A 18 -1.11 2.02 -10.39
C PRO A 18 -2.55 2.11 -9.86
N PHE A 19 -2.75 2.92 -8.81
CA PHE A 19 -4.08 3.28 -8.36
C PHE A 19 -4.77 3.98 -9.53
N ASP A 20 -5.60 3.25 -10.28
CA ASP A 20 -6.39 3.81 -11.37
C ASP A 20 -7.46 4.71 -10.72
N PRO A 21 -7.44 6.04 -10.97
CA PRO A 21 -8.40 6.96 -10.36
C PRO A 21 -9.85 6.72 -10.80
N ASN A 22 -10.07 5.89 -11.81
CA ASN A 22 -11.40 5.48 -12.28
C ASN A 22 -11.85 4.13 -11.71
N GLN A 23 -11.04 3.49 -10.86
CA GLN A 23 -11.37 2.19 -10.29
C GLN A 23 -11.97 2.32 -8.88
N PHE A 24 -13.08 1.61 -8.65
CA PHE A 24 -13.72 1.55 -7.35
C PHE A 24 -13.09 0.45 -6.49
N TYR A 25 -12.36 0.86 -5.44
CA TYR A 25 -11.77 -0.05 -4.46
C TYR A 25 -12.76 -0.33 -3.32
N PHE A 26 -12.99 -1.60 -3.04
CA PHE A 26 -13.89 -2.05 -1.97
C PHE A 26 -13.08 -2.54 -0.76
N PRO A 27 -13.52 -2.28 0.49
CA PRO A 27 -12.93 -2.90 1.67
C PRO A 27 -12.99 -4.43 1.56
N CYS A 28 -11.93 -5.11 2.01
CA CYS A 28 -11.91 -6.57 1.97
C CYS A 28 -13.00 -7.19 2.88
N PRO A 29 -13.55 -8.36 2.50
CA PRO A 29 -14.54 -9.07 3.30
C PRO A 29 -14.01 -9.40 4.70
N GLN A 30 -14.80 -9.12 5.73
CA GLN A 30 -14.41 -9.31 7.13
C GLN A 30 -14.40 -10.78 7.57
N ASN A 31 -15.02 -11.67 6.78
CA ASN A 31 -15.07 -13.11 7.00
C ASN A 31 -13.84 -13.85 6.48
N VAL A 32 -12.88 -13.15 5.88
CA VAL A 32 -11.60 -13.69 5.41
C VAL A 32 -10.47 -12.99 6.17
N PRO A 33 -9.42 -13.70 6.61
CA PRO A 33 -8.28 -13.08 7.27
C PRO A 33 -7.68 -11.96 6.41
N ASN A 34 -7.40 -10.80 7.03
CA ASN A 34 -6.78 -9.69 6.33
C ASN A 34 -5.37 -10.10 5.83
N PRO A 35 -5.12 -10.12 4.50
CA PRO A 35 -3.82 -10.48 3.95
C PRO A 35 -2.75 -9.40 4.19
N CYS A 36 -3.16 -8.16 4.48
CA CYS A 36 -2.26 -7.06 4.77
C CYS A 36 -1.75 -7.15 6.22
N LEU A 37 -0.45 -7.39 6.36
CA LEU A 37 0.21 -7.51 7.66
C LEU A 37 0.45 -6.13 8.31
N ASN A 38 0.95 -6.14 9.54
CA ASN A 38 1.36 -4.94 10.27
C ASN A 38 0.28 -3.84 10.34
N SER A 39 -0.98 -4.28 10.47
CA SER A 39 -2.16 -3.41 10.53
C SER A 39 -2.37 -2.54 9.28
N GLY A 40 -1.97 -3.03 8.10
CA GLY A 40 -2.33 -2.46 6.81
C GLY A 40 -3.83 -2.59 6.52
N LYS A 41 -4.40 -1.63 5.79
CA LYS A 41 -5.81 -1.71 5.36
C LYS A 41 -5.90 -2.46 4.04
N CYS A 42 -6.88 -3.35 3.95
CA CYS A 42 -7.10 -4.17 2.76
C CYS A 42 -8.22 -3.61 1.91
N PHE A 43 -7.92 -3.50 0.62
CA PHE A 43 -8.87 -3.18 -0.43
C PHE A 43 -8.79 -4.23 -1.54
N TYR A 44 -9.89 -4.43 -2.27
CA TYR A 44 -9.92 -5.29 -3.44
C TYR A 44 -10.67 -4.63 -4.59
N THR A 45 -10.36 -5.06 -5.80
CA THR A 45 -11.06 -4.67 -7.02
C THR A 45 -11.60 -5.88 -7.75
N ASN A 46 -12.86 -5.83 -8.18
CA ASN A 46 -13.48 -6.90 -8.97
C ASN A 46 -13.00 -6.94 -10.43
N LEU A 47 -12.48 -5.82 -10.96
CA LEU A 47 -12.09 -5.72 -12.37
C LEU A 47 -10.85 -6.57 -12.67
N THR A 48 -9.84 -6.48 -11.82
CA THR A 48 -8.57 -7.22 -11.97
C THR A 48 -8.41 -8.35 -10.96
N ARG A 49 -9.41 -8.54 -10.08
CA ARG A 49 -9.37 -9.51 -8.97
C ARG A 49 -8.10 -9.39 -8.13
N THR A 50 -7.66 -8.16 -7.91
CA THR A 50 -6.42 -7.83 -7.22
C THR A 50 -6.72 -7.34 -5.81
N ILE A 51 -5.85 -7.72 -4.86
CA ILE A 51 -5.85 -7.22 -3.48
C ILE A 51 -4.78 -6.14 -3.38
N ILE A 52 -5.12 -5.05 -2.69
CA ILE A 52 -4.27 -3.89 -2.49
C ILE A 52 -4.20 -3.60 -1.00
N CYS A 53 -2.98 -3.47 -0.49
CA CYS A 53 -2.73 -3.12 0.90
C CYS A 53 -2.27 -1.67 1.02
N GLU A 54 -3.01 -0.86 1.77
CA GLU A 54 -2.55 0.45 2.24
C GLU A 54 -1.69 0.22 3.50
N CYS A 55 -0.37 0.21 3.32
CA CYS A 55 0.57 0.00 4.40
C CYS A 55 0.64 1.21 5.33
N ARG A 56 0.82 0.95 6.62
CA ARG A 56 1.15 1.99 7.59
C ARG A 56 2.54 2.56 7.30
N PRO A 57 2.80 3.84 7.63
CA PRO A 57 4.14 4.41 7.55
C PRO A 57 5.16 3.51 8.25
N GLY A 58 6.30 3.28 7.61
CA GLY A 58 7.33 2.39 8.13
C GLY A 58 7.17 0.92 7.73
N TYR A 59 6.20 0.56 6.89
CA TYR A 59 6.08 -0.77 6.26
C TYR A 59 5.94 -0.64 4.74
N ILE A 60 6.49 -1.61 4.03
CA ILE A 60 6.53 -1.73 2.56
C ILE A 60 6.19 -3.16 2.15
N ASP A 61 6.25 -3.40 0.83
CA ASP A 61 5.84 -4.63 0.13
C ASP A 61 4.32 -4.74 -0.08
N THR A 62 3.89 -5.57 -1.02
CA THR A 62 2.49 -5.76 -1.44
C THR A 62 1.57 -6.13 -0.28
N PHE A 63 2.10 -6.83 0.74
CA PHE A 63 1.36 -7.26 1.93
C PHE A 63 1.83 -6.57 3.22
N CYS A 64 2.58 -5.47 3.12
CA CYS A 64 3.10 -4.73 4.27
C CYS A 64 3.94 -5.60 5.22
N ARG A 65 4.60 -6.64 4.72
CA ARG A 65 5.36 -7.59 5.54
C ARG A 65 6.64 -6.96 6.06
N ASN A 66 7.32 -6.20 5.21
CA ASN A 66 8.66 -5.71 5.48
C ASN A 66 8.60 -4.30 6.07
N PRO A 67 9.36 -4.01 7.14
CA PRO A 67 9.53 -2.63 7.58
C PRO A 67 10.29 -1.84 6.50
N PHE A 68 9.93 -0.57 6.34
CA PHE A 68 10.74 0.38 5.59
C PHE A 68 12.02 0.63 6.40
N SER A 69 13.06 -0.15 6.11
CA SER A 69 14.38 0.06 6.66
C SER A 69 15.01 1.26 5.96
N ILE A 70 14.71 2.46 6.45
CA ILE A 70 15.64 3.56 6.28
C ILE A 70 16.83 3.22 7.17
N GLU A 71 17.82 2.47 6.67
CA GLU A 71 19.13 2.44 7.32
C GLU A 71 19.81 3.81 7.09
N LEU A 72 19.29 4.86 7.74
CA LEU A 72 19.94 6.17 7.91
C LEU A 72 20.14 6.47 9.40
N SER A 73 20.69 5.51 10.13
CA SER A 73 21.30 5.78 11.45
C SER A 73 22.72 5.21 11.60
N LYS A 74 23.40 4.92 10.47
CA LYS A 74 24.87 4.78 10.45
C LYS A 74 25.57 5.87 9.64
N ILE A 75 24.95 7.05 9.49
CA ILE A 75 25.70 8.25 9.11
C ILE A 75 26.00 9.00 10.41
N ASN A 76 27.02 8.53 11.12
CA ASN A 76 27.69 9.35 12.14
C ASN A 76 28.43 10.46 11.38
N PHE A 77 27.93 11.69 11.45
CA PHE A 77 28.75 12.88 11.31
C PHE A 77 29.44 13.16 12.64
#